data_AF-A0A954XCT8-F1
#
_entry.id   AF-A0A954XCT8-F1
#
_cell.length_a   1.000
_cell.length_b   1.000
_cell.length_c   1.000
_cell.angle_alpha   90.00
_cell.angle_beta   90.00
_cell.angle_gamma   90.00
#
_symmetry.space_group_name_H-M   'P 1'
#
loop_
_entity.id
_entity.type
_entity.pdbx_description
1 polymer ?
#
loop_
_entity_poly.entity_id
_entity_poly.type
_entity_poly.pdbx_seq_one_letter_code
_entity_poly.pdbx_strand_id
1 'polypeptide(L)'
;MFELALSLLMALPVICVPALAAEPTIMFRDVTEQAGLIEPLAGIMGHGGAWGDFDRDGRLDLFVGGFCDRPNEEYLPAKGPVPTRLFRNQADGTFTRVDQPGVEFFGRVSGAVFAD
;
A
#
# COMPACT_ATOMS: atom_id res chain seq x y z
N MET A 1 53.08 -58.92 -19.07
CA MET A 1 51.76 -58.26 -19.10
C MET A 1 51.44 -57.90 -17.66
N PHE A 2 51.80 -56.69 -17.21
CA PHE A 2 50.94 -55.49 -17.09
C PHE A 2 49.86 -55.73 -16.00
N GLU A 3 49.69 -54.95 -14.93
CA GLU A 3 49.68 -53.49 -14.81
C GLU A 3 50.06 -52.99 -13.40
N LEU A 4 50.73 -51.83 -13.35
CA LEU A 4 50.72 -50.91 -12.21
C LEU A 4 49.49 -49.99 -12.34
N ALA A 5 48.72 -49.79 -11.28
CA ALA A 5 47.78 -48.67 -11.19
C ALA A 5 47.92 -47.98 -9.82
N LEU A 6 48.77 -46.97 -9.82
CA LEU A 6 48.98 -46.00 -8.75
C LEU A 6 47.74 -45.09 -8.65
N SER A 7 46.90 -45.30 -7.65
CA SER A 7 45.72 -44.45 -7.41
C SER A 7 46.15 -43.15 -6.72
N LEU A 8 46.29 -42.08 -7.51
CA LEU A 8 46.54 -40.72 -7.02
C LEU A 8 45.23 -40.12 -6.48
N LEU A 9 45.08 -40.09 -5.17
CA LEU A 9 43.98 -39.41 -4.48
C LEU A 9 44.20 -37.89 -4.60
N MET A 10 43.57 -37.24 -5.58
CA MET A 10 43.53 -35.77 -5.62
C MET A 10 42.59 -35.25 -4.53
N ALA A 11 43.15 -34.76 -3.43
CA ALA A 11 42.42 -34.00 -2.43
C ALA A 11 42.12 -32.60 -2.99
N LEU A 12 40.91 -32.40 -3.52
CA LEU A 12 40.39 -31.06 -3.77
C LEU A 12 40.09 -30.40 -2.41
N PRO A 13 40.52 -29.14 -2.17
CA PRO A 13 40.12 -28.45 -0.96
C PRO A 13 38.61 -28.20 -1.04
N VAL A 14 37.87 -28.69 -0.04
CA VAL A 14 36.49 -28.27 0.18
C VAL A 14 36.54 -26.79 0.55
N ILE A 15 36.43 -25.93 -0.45
CA ILE A 15 36.23 -24.50 -0.22
C ILE A 15 34.78 -24.34 0.23
N CYS A 16 34.60 -24.14 1.54
CA CYS A 16 33.34 -23.69 2.10
C CYS A 16 33.10 -22.26 1.59
N VAL A 17 32.28 -22.13 0.55
CA VAL A 17 31.70 -20.84 0.19
C VAL A 17 30.61 -20.56 1.23
N PRO A 18 30.73 -19.52 2.07
CA PRO A 18 29.63 -19.17 2.95
C PRO A 18 28.44 -18.78 2.06
N ALA A 19 27.31 -19.45 2.24
CA ALA A 19 26.06 -19.01 1.64
C ALA A 19 25.76 -17.62 2.23
N LEU A 20 25.99 -16.58 1.42
CA LEU A 20 25.58 -15.22 1.76
C LEU A 20 24.06 -15.28 1.93
N ALA A 21 23.58 -15.16 3.17
CA ALA A 21 22.15 -15.04 3.42
C ALA A 21 21.68 -13.78 2.67
N ALA A 22 20.75 -13.96 1.72
CA ALA A 22 20.16 -12.85 1.00
C ALA A 22 19.44 -11.95 2.00
N GLU A 23 19.76 -10.65 2.00
CA GLU A 23 19.07 -9.67 2.82
C GLU A 23 17.56 -9.68 2.50
N PRO A 24 16.68 -9.67 3.51
CA PRO A 24 15.24 -9.69 3.29
C PRO A 24 14.83 -8.45 2.48
N THR A 25 14.34 -8.66 1.27
CA THR A 25 13.88 -7.58 0.40
C THR A 25 12.42 -7.26 0.72
N ILE A 26 12.16 -6.01 1.12
CA ILE A 26 10.79 -5.51 1.28
C ILE A 26 10.22 -5.21 -0.12
N MET A 27 9.12 -5.88 -0.46
CA MET A 27 8.41 -5.69 -1.72
C MET A 27 7.06 -5.04 -1.48
N PHE A 28 6.78 -3.96 -2.22
CA PHE A 28 5.46 -3.36 -2.28
C PHE A 28 4.71 -3.89 -3.50
N ARG A 29 3.41 -4.13 -3.32
CA ARG A 29 2.49 -4.49 -4.39
C ARG A 29 1.37 -3.46 -4.42
N ASP A 30 1.07 -2.94 -5.60
CA ASP A 30 -0.15 -2.15 -5.80
C ASP A 30 -1.36 -3.09 -5.69
N VAL A 31 -2.24 -2.78 -4.73
CA VAL A 31 -3.50 -3.50 -4.48
C VAL A 31 -4.72 -2.60 -4.64
N THR A 32 -4.57 -1.40 -5.21
CA THR A 32 -5.63 -0.37 -5.26
C THR A 32 -6.88 -0.87 -5.97
N GLU A 33 -6.70 -1.60 -7.08
CA GLU A 33 -7.80 -2.21 -7.82
C GLU A 33 -8.45 -3.35 -7.03
N GLN A 34 -7.66 -4.25 -6.47
CA GLN A 34 -8.15 -5.39 -5.68
C GLN A 34 -8.88 -4.92 -4.41
N ALA A 35 -8.49 -3.79 -3.85
CA ALA A 35 -9.11 -3.17 -2.69
C ALA A 35 -10.43 -2.43 -3.03
N GLY A 36 -10.77 -2.29 -4.31
CA GLY A 36 -11.99 -1.59 -4.75
C GLY A 36 -11.88 -0.06 -4.68
N LEU A 37 -10.67 0.51 -4.71
CA LEU A 37 -10.45 1.93 -4.43
C LEU A 37 -10.30 2.82 -5.68
N ILE A 38 -10.13 2.25 -6.88
CA ILE A 38 -9.88 3.00 -8.12
C ILE A 38 -10.98 4.01 -8.43
N GLU A 39 -12.23 3.55 -8.51
CA GLU A 39 -13.37 4.40 -8.88
C GLU A 39 -13.81 5.34 -7.74
N PRO A 40 -13.90 4.90 -6.48
CA PRO A 40 -14.29 5.79 -5.38
C PRO A 40 -13.29 6.93 -5.09
N LEU A 41 -12.01 6.72 -5.42
CA LEU A 41 -10.95 7.74 -5.30
C LEU A 41 -10.71 8.51 -6.60
N ALA A 42 -11.46 8.25 -7.68
CA ALA A 42 -11.23 8.91 -8.95
C ALA A 42 -11.29 10.45 -8.80
N GLY A 43 -10.25 11.13 -9.28
CA GLY A 43 -10.14 12.59 -9.26
C GLY A 43 -9.64 13.19 -7.94
N ILE A 44 -9.54 12.41 -6.86
CA ILE A 44 -8.98 12.95 -5.61
C ILE A 44 -7.47 13.22 -5.78
N MET A 45 -7.05 14.43 -5.45
CA MET A 45 -5.64 14.77 -5.26
C MET A 45 -5.26 14.35 -3.84
N GLY A 46 -5.08 13.04 -3.64
CA GLY A 46 -4.76 12.47 -2.33
C GLY A 46 -3.56 13.17 -1.69
N HIS A 47 -3.73 13.62 -0.45
CA HIS A 47 -2.69 14.34 0.29
C HIS A 47 -2.62 13.98 1.76
N GLY A 48 -3.74 13.58 2.36
CA GLY A 48 -3.79 13.07 3.73
C GLY A 48 -4.56 11.77 3.79
N GLY A 49 -4.20 10.91 4.74
CA GLY A 49 -4.96 9.71 5.03
C GLY A 49 -4.73 9.29 6.47
N ALA A 50 -5.67 8.53 7.01
CA ALA A 50 -5.58 7.96 8.34
C ALA A 50 -6.32 6.62 8.40
N TRP A 51 -5.83 5.75 9.28
CA TRP A 51 -6.48 4.49 9.62
C TRP A 51 -7.15 4.61 10.99
N GLY A 52 -8.33 4.02 11.16
CA GLY A 52 -9.01 3.91 12.44
C GLY A 52 -10.28 3.08 12.34
N ASP A 53 -10.74 2.53 13.46
CA ASP A 53 -11.98 1.75 13.54
C ASP A 53 -13.15 2.70 13.85
N PHE A 54 -13.81 3.23 12.81
CA PHE A 54 -14.79 4.32 13.02
C PHE A 54 -16.14 3.81 13.51
N ASP A 55 -16.46 2.54 13.26
CA ASP A 55 -17.74 1.93 13.62
C ASP A 55 -17.67 0.83 14.69
N ARG A 56 -16.47 0.60 15.24
CA ARG A 56 -16.18 -0.31 16.36
C ARG A 56 -16.39 -1.77 16.01
N ASP A 57 -16.13 -2.14 14.77
CA ASP A 57 -16.25 -3.52 14.31
C ASP A 57 -14.93 -4.31 14.37
N GLY A 58 -13.88 -3.68 14.91
CA GLY A 58 -12.56 -4.25 15.11
C GLY A 58 -11.69 -4.25 13.87
N ARG A 59 -12.12 -3.60 12.77
CA ARG A 59 -11.36 -3.49 11.52
C ARG A 59 -10.95 -2.04 11.30
N LEU A 60 -9.74 -1.85 10.76
CA LEU A 60 -9.26 -0.52 10.43
C LEU A 60 -9.89 -0.06 9.12
N ASP A 61 -10.60 1.05 9.20
CA ASP A 61 -11.18 1.79 8.10
C ASP A 61 -10.22 2.86 7.60
N LEU A 62 -10.46 3.35 6.38
CA LEU A 62 -9.59 4.30 5.71
C LEU A 62 -10.30 5.64 5.52
N PHE A 63 -9.69 6.71 6.03
CA PHE A 63 -10.00 8.07 5.62
C PHE A 63 -9.00 8.53 4.56
N VAL A 64 -9.49 9.15 3.49
CA VAL A 64 -8.66 9.81 2.47
C VAL A 64 -9.11 11.25 2.30
N GLY A 65 -8.17 12.16 2.50
CA GLY A 65 -8.33 13.58 2.21
C GLY A 65 -7.41 14.04 1.10
N GLY A 66 -7.85 15.07 0.39
CA GLY A 66 -7.10 15.64 -0.72
C GLY A 66 -6.91 17.16 -0.61
N PHE A 67 -6.49 17.73 -1.73
CA PHE A 67 -6.36 19.17 -1.95
C PHE A 67 -7.29 19.68 -3.07
N CYS A 68 -8.43 19.01 -3.28
CA CYS A 68 -9.40 19.31 -4.34
C CYS A 68 -10.54 20.22 -3.87
N ASP A 69 -10.23 21.40 -3.34
CA ASP A 69 -11.23 22.34 -2.80
C ASP A 69 -11.69 23.43 -3.80
N ARG A 70 -11.12 23.46 -5.01
CA ARG A 70 -11.37 24.50 -6.03
C ARG A 70 -11.92 23.93 -7.34
N PRO A 71 -12.60 24.76 -8.16
CA PRO A 71 -13.07 24.39 -9.49
C PRO A 71 -11.94 23.97 -10.44
N ASN A 72 -12.30 23.20 -11.47
CA ASN A 72 -11.40 22.70 -12.51
C ASN A 72 -10.51 23.78 -13.14
N GLU A 73 -11.06 24.98 -13.34
CA GLU A 73 -10.38 26.11 -13.97
C GLU A 73 -9.13 26.54 -13.20
N GLU A 74 -9.11 26.31 -11.88
CA GLU A 74 -7.97 26.60 -11.00
C GLU A 74 -6.99 25.43 -10.88
N TYR A 75 -7.40 24.19 -11.22
CA TYR A 75 -6.63 22.97 -10.99
C TYR A 75 -6.21 22.18 -12.23
N LEU A 76 -6.24 22.76 -13.43
CA LEU A 76 -5.79 22.09 -14.66
C LEU A 76 -4.40 21.45 -14.50
N PRO A 77 -4.22 20.16 -14.89
CA PRO A 77 -5.17 19.29 -15.62
C PRO A 77 -6.13 18.48 -14.73
N ALA A 78 -6.05 18.59 -13.41
CA ALA A 78 -6.85 17.82 -12.49
C ALA A 78 -8.29 18.35 -12.42
N LYS A 79 -9.23 17.43 -12.13
CA LYS A 79 -10.66 17.72 -12.10
C LYS A 79 -11.17 17.67 -10.66
N GLY A 80 -11.86 18.73 -10.23
CA GLY A 80 -12.42 18.92 -8.90
C GLY A 80 -13.36 20.13 -8.82
N PRO A 81 -14.09 20.32 -7.70
CA PRO A 81 -13.72 19.82 -6.39
C PRO A 81 -14.16 18.37 -6.13
N VAL A 82 -13.35 17.63 -5.36
CA VAL A 82 -13.62 16.24 -4.94
C VAL A 82 -13.56 16.24 -3.42
N PRO A 83 -14.61 15.79 -2.71
CA PRO A 83 -14.61 15.84 -1.27
C PRO A 83 -13.67 14.77 -0.70
N THR A 84 -13.33 14.91 0.57
CA THR A 84 -12.76 13.84 1.39
C THR A 84 -13.68 12.60 1.39
N ARG A 85 -13.10 11.42 1.65
CA ARG A 85 -13.79 10.13 1.58
C ARG A 85 -13.49 9.31 2.83
N LEU A 86 -14.50 8.61 3.36
CA LEU A 86 -14.35 7.57 4.37
C LEU A 86 -14.71 6.21 3.76
N PHE A 87 -13.95 5.19 4.13
CA PHE A 87 -14.07 3.85 3.57
C PHE A 87 -14.11 2.81 4.68
N ARG A 88 -15.21 2.04 4.73
CA ARG A 88 -15.33 0.89 5.62
C ARG A 88 -14.58 -0.32 5.08
N ASN A 89 -13.84 -0.99 5.95
CA ASN A 89 -13.18 -2.25 5.64
C ASN A 89 -14.16 -3.44 5.69
N GLN A 90 -14.23 -4.20 4.61
CA GLN A 90 -15.19 -5.29 4.44
C GLN A 90 -14.70 -6.65 4.98
N ALA A 91 -13.54 -6.69 5.66
CA ALA A 91 -12.87 -7.89 6.20
C ALA A 91 -12.26 -8.85 5.15
N ASP A 92 -12.52 -8.63 3.87
CA ASP A 92 -12.03 -9.44 2.75
C ASP A 92 -10.89 -8.75 1.96
N GLY A 93 -10.37 -7.64 2.47
CA GLY A 93 -9.35 -6.82 1.82
C GLY A 93 -9.93 -5.75 0.89
N THR A 94 -11.26 -5.65 0.76
CA THR A 94 -11.94 -4.59 0.01
C THR A 94 -12.48 -3.49 0.91
N PHE A 95 -12.75 -2.34 0.31
CA PHE A 95 -13.28 -1.16 0.96
C PHE A 95 -14.55 -0.67 0.29
N THR A 96 -15.53 -0.24 1.09
CA THR A 96 -16.75 0.39 0.60
C THR A 96 -16.82 1.85 1.08
N ARG A 97 -17.09 2.78 0.16
CA ARG A 97 -17.29 4.19 0.52
C ARG A 97 -18.48 4.35 1.46
N VAL A 98 -18.29 5.11 2.53
CA VAL A 98 -19.34 5.47 3.49
C VAL A 98 -19.62 6.97 3.37
N ASP A 99 -20.89 7.32 3.19
CA ASP A 99 -21.37 8.70 3.23
C ASP A 99 -21.49 9.15 4.69
N GLN A 100 -20.48 9.88 5.18
CA GLN A 100 -20.43 10.39 6.56
C GLN A 100 -20.45 11.92 6.56
N PRO A 101 -21.57 12.59 6.94
CA PRO A 101 -21.77 14.03 6.77
C PRO A 101 -20.76 14.97 7.45
N GLY A 102 -20.01 14.49 8.45
CA GLY A 102 -18.95 15.28 9.11
C GLY A 102 -17.53 15.01 8.59
N VAL A 103 -17.38 14.01 7.73
CA VAL A 103 -16.10 13.55 7.19
C VAL A 103 -16.03 13.80 5.69
N GLU A 104 -17.15 13.95 4.99
CA GLU A 104 -17.23 14.31 3.57
C GLU A 104 -17.37 15.84 3.41
N PHE A 105 -16.25 16.52 3.16
CA PHE A 105 -16.17 17.95 2.96
C PHE A 105 -15.14 18.31 1.90
N PHE A 106 -15.29 19.49 1.30
CA PHE A 106 -14.29 20.05 0.40
C PHE A 106 -13.29 20.86 1.21
N GLY A 107 -12.03 20.45 1.18
CA GLY A 107 -11.02 21.10 1.96
C GLY A 107 -9.63 20.59 1.64
N ARG A 108 -8.66 21.24 2.29
CA ARG A 108 -7.25 20.94 2.12
C ARG A 108 -6.74 20.14 3.31
N VAL A 109 -6.62 18.84 3.13
CA VAL A 109 -6.21 17.93 4.22
C VAL A 109 -4.69 17.74 4.18
N SER A 110 -3.98 18.36 5.12
CA SER A 110 -2.53 18.17 5.31
C SER A 110 -2.16 17.02 6.24
N GLY A 111 -3.13 16.52 7.00
CA GLY A 111 -2.95 15.41 7.94
C GLY A 111 -4.29 14.99 8.53
N ALA A 112 -4.35 13.76 9.02
CA ALA A 112 -5.50 13.20 9.71
C ALA A 112 -5.02 12.19 10.75
N VAL A 113 -5.78 12.03 11.83
CA VAL A 113 -5.54 11.05 12.88
C VAL A 113 -6.88 10.59 13.43
N PHE A 114 -7.00 9.30 13.72
CA PHE A 114 -8.07 8.77 14.57
C PHE A 114 -7.56 8.74 16.01
N ALA A 115 -8.37 9.20 16.94
CA ALA A 115 -8.09 9.21 18.37
C ALA A 115 -9.33 8.75 19.14
N ASP A 116 -9.12 8.16 20.30
CA ASP A 116 -10.13 7.67 21.24
C ASP A 116 -10.40 8.65 22.40
#